data_AF-A0A4Y2MYJ7-F1
#
_entry.id   AF-A0A4Y2MYJ7-F1
#
_cell.length_a   1.000
_cell.length_b   1.000
_cell.length_c   1.000
_cell.angle_alpha   90.00
_cell.angle_beta   90.00
_cell.angle_gamma   90.00
#
_symmetry.space_group_name_H-M   'P 1'
#
loop_
_entity.id
_entity.type
_entity.pdbx_description
1 polymer ?
#
loop_
_entity_poly.entity_id
_entity_poly.type
_entity_poly.pdbx_seq_one_letter_code
_entity_poly.pdbx_strand_id
1 'polypeptide(L)'
;MENYANPHPALIQPMDQNVIQNIKLGYHKLLLMNILNDPVHNENLVKTLKNVNLKDVVFNLANCWAPVSTLLINKSWKNLLPNFIDSEVEENV
;
A
#
# COMPACT_ATOMS: atom_id res chain seq x y z
N MET A 1 37.00 -6.13 -7.76
CA MET A 1 35.59 -6.44 -8.08
C MET A 1 34.79 -5.24 -7.64
N GLU A 2 34.44 -4.36 -8.58
CA GLU A 2 33.63 -3.17 -8.28
C GLU A 2 32.21 -3.61 -7.93
N ASN A 3 31.72 -3.14 -6.78
CA ASN A 3 30.39 -3.44 -6.30
C ASN A 3 29.38 -2.62 -7.12
N TYR A 4 28.85 -3.21 -8.19
CA TYR A 4 27.73 -2.68 -8.98
C TYR A 4 26.41 -2.73 -8.20
N ALA A 5 26.39 -2.25 -6.96
CA ALA A 5 25.13 -2.00 -6.27
C ALA A 5 24.43 -0.85 -7.01
N ASN A 6 23.33 -1.19 -7.70
CA ASN A 6 22.48 -0.21 -8.36
C ASN A 6 22.04 0.85 -7.33
N PRO A 7 22.28 2.16 -7.55
CA PRO A 7 21.97 3.22 -6.59
C PRO A 7 20.48 3.37 -6.30
N HIS A 8 19.61 2.68 -7.04
CA HIS A 8 18.15 2.72 -6.87
C HIS A 8 17.57 1.34 -6.52
N PRO A 9 17.71 0.88 -5.25
CA PRO A 9 17.17 -0.40 -4.79
C PRO A 9 15.65 -0.50 -4.94
N ALA A 10 14.93 0.63 -4.85
CA ALA A 10 13.48 0.68 -5.05
C ALA A 10 13.05 0.11 -6.42
N LEU A 11 13.84 0.29 -7.49
CA LEU A 11 13.54 -0.26 -8.82
C LEU A 11 13.63 -1.79 -8.88
N ILE A 12 14.34 -2.39 -7.92
CA ILE A 12 14.56 -3.83 -7.80
C ILE A 12 13.58 -4.46 -6.78
N GLN A 13 12.80 -3.66 -6.04
CA GLN A 13 11.89 -4.14 -5.00
C GLN A 13 10.44 -4.04 -5.47
N PRO A 14 9.79 -5.14 -5.90
CA PRO A 14 8.44 -5.11 -6.46
C PRO A 14 7.41 -4.52 -5.51
N MET A 15 7.53 -4.81 -4.21
CA MET A 15 6.61 -4.26 -3.21
C MET A 15 6.65 -2.72 -3.14
N ASP A 16 7.80 -2.11 -3.43
CA ASP A 16 7.95 -0.65 -3.47
C ASP A 16 7.46 -0.03 -4.79
N GLN A 17 7.24 -0.86 -5.83
CA GLN A 17 6.82 -0.45 -7.18
C GLN A 17 5.33 -0.20 -7.35
N ASN A 18 4.48 -0.52 -6.36
CA ASN A 18 3.08 -0.03 -6.30
C ASN A 18 2.39 -0.45 -5.01
N VAL A 19 2.70 -1.65 -4.52
CA VAL A 19 1.93 -2.32 -3.46
C VAL A 19 1.96 -1.53 -2.16
N ILE A 20 3.17 -1.21 -1.67
CA ILE A 20 3.35 -0.44 -0.44
C ILE A 20 2.79 0.98 -0.57
N GLN A 21 2.90 1.60 -1.75
CA GLN A 21 2.35 2.93 -2.00
C GLN A 21 0.82 2.95 -1.88
N ASN A 22 0.14 1.95 -2.44
CA ASN A 22 -1.31 1.82 -2.34
C ASN A 22 -1.78 1.53 -0.91
N ILE A 23 -1.05 0.68 -0.18
CA ILE A 23 -1.34 0.40 1.24
C ILE A 23 -1.22 1.68 2.06
N LYS A 24 -0.13 2.46 1.88
CA LYS A 24 0.07 3.75 2.57
C LYS A 24 -1.05 4.74 2.25
N LEU A 25 -1.45 4.84 0.98
CA LEU A 25 -2.53 5.73 0.55
C LEU A 25 -3.88 5.30 1.15
N GLY A 26 -4.20 4.01 1.13
CA GLY A 26 -5.39 3.46 1.77
C GLY A 26 -5.42 3.75 3.26
N TYR A 27 -4.28 3.59 3.93
CA TYR A 27 -4.16 3.84 5.37
C TYR A 27 -4.40 5.32 5.70
N HIS A 28 -3.82 6.24 4.92
CA HIS A 28 -4.09 7.67 5.07
C HIS A 28 -5.57 8.02 4.86
N LYS A 29 -6.22 7.45 3.84
CA LYS A 29 -7.66 7.67 3.60
C LYS A 29 -8.50 7.19 4.78
N LEU A 30 -8.21 5.99 5.29
CA LEU A 30 -8.92 5.40 6.43
C LEU A 30 -8.76 6.26 7.69
N LEU A 31 -7.54 6.72 7.95
CA LEU A 31 -7.24 7.58 9.09
C LEU A 31 -7.98 8.93 9.01
N LEU A 32 -7.99 9.57 7.84
CA LEU A 32 -8.74 10.81 7.61
C LEU A 32 -10.25 10.60 7.76
N MET A 33 -10.77 9.48 7.24
CA MET A 33 -12.18 9.15 7.36
C MET A 33 -12.60 8.93 8.82
N ASN A 34 -11.76 8.28 9.63
CA ASN A 34 -12.02 8.10 11.06
C ASN A 34 -12.09 9.44 11.81
N ILE A 35 -11.26 10.42 11.42
CA ILE A 35 -11.27 11.77 12.01
C ILE A 35 -12.53 12.54 11.59
N LEU A 36 -12.90 12.47 10.31
CA LEU A 36 -14.08 13.18 9.78
C LEU A 36 -15.40 12.60 10.33
N ASN A 37 -15.43 11.29 10.62
CA ASN A 37 -16.60 10.61 11.16
C ASN A 37 -16.70 10.71 12.69
N ASP A 38 -15.76 11.38 13.38
CA ASP A 38 -15.82 11.55 14.83
C ASP A 38 -17.00 12.48 15.20
N PRO A 39 -18.00 11.98 15.94
CA PRO A 39 -19.15 12.78 16.36
C PRO A 39 -18.76 13.92 17.29
N VAL A 40 -17.59 13.85 17.94
CA VAL A 40 -17.00 14.96 18.68
C VAL A 40 -16.27 15.84 17.66
N HIS A 41 -17.01 16.75 17.02
CA HIS A 41 -16.59 17.70 15.98
C HIS A 41 -15.40 18.64 16.31
N ASN A 42 -14.60 18.35 17.34
CA ASN A 42 -13.53 19.20 17.81
C ASN A 42 -12.29 18.45 18.35
N GLU A 43 -12.20 17.13 18.18
CA GLU A 43 -10.92 16.45 18.36
C GLU A 43 -10.02 16.72 17.16
N ASN A 44 -8.85 17.30 17.40
CA ASN A 44 -7.86 17.51 16.34
C ASN A 44 -7.13 16.19 16.03
N LEU A 45 -6.52 16.13 14.84
CA LEU A 45 -5.72 15.00 14.34
C LEU A 45 -4.78 14.40 15.40
N VAL A 46 -4.15 15.23 16.23
CA VAL A 46 -3.18 14.79 17.24
C VAL A 46 -3.83 13.96 18.36
N LYS A 47 -5.06 14.29 18.78
CA LYS A 47 -5.77 13.51 19.79
C LYS A 47 -6.23 12.17 19.25
N THR A 48 -6.85 12.15 18.07
CA THR A 48 -7.28 10.90 17.42
C THR A 48 -6.10 9.96 17.22
N LEU A 49 -4.95 10.46 16.75
CA LEU A 49 -3.73 9.68 16.58
C LEU A 49 -3.18 9.09 17.89
N LYS A 50 -3.36 9.76 19.03
CA LYS A 50 -2.94 9.23 20.34
C LYS A 50 -3.82 8.08 20.82
N ASN A 51 -5.07 8.03 20.36
CA ASN A 51 -6.01 6.96 20.72
C ASN A 51 -5.83 5.71 19.84
N VAL A 52 -5.18 5.83 18.68
CA VAL A 52 -4.84 4.70 17.81
C VAL A 52 -3.85 3.79 18.53
N ASN A 53 -4.26 2.53 18.74
CA ASN A 53 -3.41 1.51 19.34
C ASN A 53 -2.96 0.46 18.30
N LEU A 54 -2.11 -0.48 18.72
CA LEU A 54 -1.57 -1.52 17.83
C LEU A 54 -2.65 -2.38 17.18
N LYS A 55 -3.74 -2.69 17.91
CA LYS A 55 -4.87 -3.44 17.36
C LYS A 55 -5.45 -2.67 16.18
N ASP A 56 -5.75 -1.39 16.36
CA ASP A 56 -6.31 -0.54 15.29
C ASP A 56 -5.37 -0.49 14.07
N VAL A 57 -4.06 -0.35 14.29
CA VAL A 57 -3.06 -0.35 13.21
C VAL A 57 -3.09 -1.66 12.42
N VAL A 58 -3.15 -2.81 13.10
CA VAL A 58 -3.19 -4.14 12.44
C VAL A 58 -4.48 -4.32 11.65
N PHE A 59 -5.63 -3.94 12.20
CA PHE A 59 -6.91 -4.01 11.49
C PHE A 59 -6.95 -3.05 10.30
N ASN A 60 -6.47 -1.82 10.47
CA ASN A 60 -6.39 -0.84 9.39
C ASN A 60 -5.48 -1.33 8.27
N LEU A 61 -4.34 -1.94 8.59
CA LEU A 61 -3.46 -2.55 7.60
C LEU A 61 -4.15 -3.68 6.83
N ALA A 62 -4.86 -4.57 7.52
CA ALA A 62 -5.62 -5.64 6.87
C ALA A 62 -6.70 -5.07 5.94
N ASN A 63 -7.42 -4.03 6.36
CA ASN A 63 -8.41 -3.34 5.53
C ASN A 63 -7.79 -2.68 4.30
N CYS A 64 -6.59 -2.11 4.42
CA CYS A 64 -5.85 -1.52 3.29
C CYS A 64 -5.27 -2.57 2.35
N TRP A 65 -5.00 -3.78 2.85
CA TRP A 65 -4.55 -4.91 2.04
C TRP A 65 -5.69 -5.57 1.26
N ALA A 66 -6.89 -5.63 1.81
CA ALA A 66 -8.05 -6.27 1.17
C ALA A 66 -8.32 -5.84 -0.30
N PRO A 67 -8.20 -4.56 -0.71
CA PRO A 67 -8.38 -4.15 -2.11
C PRO A 67 -7.14 -4.36 -3.00
N VAL A 68 -6.01 -4.83 -2.46
CA VAL A 68 -4.80 -5.12 -3.25
C VAL A 68 -5.06 -6.39 -4.08
N SER A 69 -5.31 -6.20 -5.37
CA SER A 69 -5.59 -7.31 -6.29
C SER A 69 -4.33 -8.00 -6.78
N THR A 70 -4.47 -9.26 -7.22
CA THR A 70 -3.42 -10.01 -7.90
C THR A 70 -2.84 -9.25 -9.09
N LEU A 71 -3.68 -8.61 -9.89
CA LEU A 71 -3.24 -7.74 -11.00
C LEU A 71 -2.32 -6.60 -10.53
N LEU A 72 -2.61 -5.98 -9.38
CA LEU A 72 -1.78 -4.90 -8.84
C LEU A 72 -0.43 -5.43 -8.35
N ILE A 73 -0.43 -6.60 -7.71
CA ILE A 73 0.79 -7.31 -7.31
C ILE A 73 1.60 -7.65 -8.55
N ASN A 74 0.99 -8.22 -9.59
CA ASN A 74 1.68 -8.59 -10.81
C ASN A 74 2.30 -7.38 -11.48
N LYS A 75 1.56 -6.28 -11.66
CA LYS A 75 2.10 -5.02 -12.21
C LYS A 75 3.33 -4.51 -11.46
N SER A 76 3.45 -4.77 -10.17
CA SER A 76 4.62 -4.38 -9.37
C SER A 76 5.92 -5.11 -9.77
N TRP A 77 5.81 -6.26 -10.44
CA TRP A 77 6.93 -7.02 -10.97
C TRP A 77 7.39 -6.60 -12.37
N LYS A 78 6.69 -5.68 -13.04
CA LYS A 78 6.95 -5.31 -14.46
C LYS A 78 8.41 -4.95 -14.75
N ASN A 79 9.09 -4.29 -13.80
CA ASN A 79 10.49 -3.87 -13.99
C ASN A 79 11.50 -5.01 -13.83
N LEU A 80 11.12 -6.09 -13.14
CA LEU A 80 11.97 -7.28 -12.96
C LEU A 80 11.63 -8.40 -13.93
N LEU A 81 10.34 -8.59 -14.21
CA LEU A 81 9.78 -9.70 -14.98
C LEU A 81 8.72 -9.15 -15.95
N PRO A 82 9.12 -8.40 -17.00
CA PRO A 82 8.19 -7.74 -17.91
C PRO A 82 7.23 -8.72 -18.60
N ASN A 83 7.71 -9.91 -18.96
CA ASN A 83 6.92 -10.93 -19.66
C ASN A 83 5.88 -11.64 -18.77
N PHE A 84 5.96 -11.47 -17.44
CA PHE A 84 5.00 -12.06 -16.49
C PHE A 84 3.64 -11.34 -16.52
N ILE A 85 3.59 -10.12 -17.04
CA ILE A 85 2.38 -9.28 -17.05
C ILE A 85 1.49 -9.58 -18.25
N ASP A 86 2.09 -9.99 -19.38
CA ASP A 86 1.39 -10.17 -20.65
C ASP A 86 0.58 -11.48 -20.70
N SER A 87 0.82 -12.42 -19.78
CA SER A 87 0.15 -13.73 -19.77
C SER A 87 -1.21 -13.78 -19.06
N GLU A 88 -1.59 -12.74 -18.31
CA GLU A 88 -2.85 -12.73 -17.53
C GLU A 88 -4.00 -11.93 -18.17
N VAL A 89 -3.77 -11.25 -19.29
CA VAL A 89 -4.81 -10.42 -19.94
C VAL A 89 -5.86 -11.28 -20.69
N GLU A 90 -5.66 -12.59 -20.84
CA GLU A 90 -6.57 -13.48 -21.57
C GLU A 90 -7.71 -14.11 -20.74
N GLU A 91 -7.75 -13.97 -19.41
CA GLU A 91 -8.69 -14.78 -18.58
C GLU A 91 -9.77 -13.99 -17.83
N ASN A 92 -10.35 -12.95 -18.44
CA ASN A 92 -11.59 -12.33 -17.94
C ASN A 92 -12.51 -11.88 -19.10
N VAL A 93 -13.18 -12.84 -19.77
CA VAL A 93 -14.43 -12.65 -20.54
C VAL A 93 -15.55 -13.39 -19.83
#